data_AF-R7UZA2-F1
#
_entry.id   AF-R7UZA2-F1
#
_cell.length_a   1.000
_cell.length_b   1.000
_cell.length_c   1.000
_cell.angle_alpha   90.00
_cell.angle_beta   90.00
_cell.angle_gamma   90.00
#
_symmetry.space_group_name_H-M   'P 1'
#
loop_
_entity.id
_entity.type
_entity.pdbx_description
1 polymer ?
#
loop_
_entity_poly.entity_id
_entity_poly.type
_entity_poly.pdbx_seq_one_letter_code
_entity_poly.pdbx_strand_id
1 'polypeptide(L)'
;MSSNLDSAADVSQVFPGDFHKNLRDLLSKIIADKIPDWRKQCINNMVSLPQLVDFNWRVDIKTSADTLSRMSVPTCILQLQVDEKTAGQGFDGVNSTSVELSKETLDAMLDGLGKIRKQLSSVAEPAVIEQ
;
A
#
# COMPACT_ATOMS: atom_id res chain seq x y z
N MET A 1 22.89 -6.43 4.09
CA MET A 1 23.14 -7.74 3.46
C MET A 1 22.06 -8.69 3.93
N SER A 2 20.92 -8.72 3.26
CA SER A 2 19.81 -9.62 3.56
C SER A 2 20.15 -10.97 2.96
N SER A 3 20.86 -11.81 3.72
CA SER A 3 21.16 -13.18 3.28
C SER A 3 19.85 -13.91 3.04
N ASN A 4 19.67 -14.45 1.83
CA ASN A 4 18.42 -15.10 1.48
C ASN A 4 18.37 -16.50 2.13
N LEU A 5 17.68 -16.60 3.27
CA LEU A 5 17.59 -17.83 4.07
C LEU A 5 16.47 -18.77 3.58
N ASP A 6 16.45 -19.07 2.28
CA ASP A 6 15.36 -19.88 1.70
C ASP A 6 15.59 -21.41 1.88
N SER A 7 16.80 -21.83 2.24
CA SER A 7 17.14 -23.25 2.42
C SER A 7 17.70 -23.57 3.81
N ALA A 8 17.43 -24.78 4.30
CA ALA A 8 17.94 -25.27 5.58
C ALA A 8 19.49 -25.29 5.65
N ALA A 9 20.16 -25.41 4.50
CA ALA A 9 21.62 -25.32 4.41
C ALA A 9 22.13 -23.91 4.74
N ASP A 10 21.46 -22.87 4.24
CA ASP A 10 21.81 -21.47 4.48
C ASP A 10 21.52 -21.07 5.94
N VAL A 11 20.45 -21.63 6.52
CA VAL A 11 20.11 -21.43 7.93
C VAL A 11 21.14 -22.10 8.85
N SER A 12 21.65 -23.27 8.49
CA SER A 12 22.64 -24.00 9.29
C SER A 12 23.97 -23.25 9.42
N GLN A 13 24.32 -22.42 8.44
CA GLN A 13 25.53 -21.58 8.44
C GLN A 13 25.48 -20.40 9.43
N VAL A 14 24.27 -20.01 9.89
CA VAL A 14 24.10 -18.93 10.87
C VAL A 14 24.41 -19.40 12.29
N PHE A 15 24.35 -20.71 12.57
CA PHE A 15 24.60 -21.24 13.90
C PHE A 15 26.11 -21.34 14.21
N PRO A 16 26.54 -20.99 15.44
CA PRO A 16 27.93 -21.11 15.85
C PRO A 16 28.42 -22.57 15.81
N GLY A 17 29.73 -22.75 15.59
CA GLY A 17 30.36 -24.08 15.42
C GLY A 17 30.13 -25.04 16.59
N ASP A 18 30.04 -24.51 17.81
CA ASP A 18 29.85 -25.26 19.08
C ASP A 18 28.37 -25.62 19.36
N PHE A 19 27.45 -25.33 18.43
CA PHE A 19 26.02 -25.60 18.62
C PHE A 19 25.66 -27.08 18.36
N HIS A 20 24.84 -27.67 19.22
CA HIS A 20 24.47 -29.09 19.16
C HIS A 20 23.86 -29.49 17.80
N LYS A 21 24.45 -30.48 17.13
CA LYS A 21 24.11 -30.88 15.75
C LYS A 21 22.63 -31.23 15.55
N ASN A 22 22.05 -32.07 16.40
CA ASN A 22 20.65 -32.48 16.27
C ASN A 22 19.68 -31.30 16.45
N LEU A 23 20.03 -30.35 17.32
CA LEU A 23 19.20 -29.16 17.54
C LEU A 23 19.34 -28.18 16.37
N ARG A 24 20.56 -28.06 15.82
CA ARG A 24 20.84 -27.27 14.61
C ARG A 24 20.01 -27.73 13.43
N ASP A 25 20.00 -29.04 13.18
CA ASP A 25 19.28 -29.62 12.04
C ASP A 25 17.77 -29.49 12.19
N LEU A 26 17.25 -29.66 13.42
CA LEU A 26 15.84 -29.46 13.71
C LEU A 26 15.42 -28.01 13.52
N LEU A 27 16.16 -27.06 14.10
CA LEU A 27 15.87 -25.63 13.97
C LEU A 27 16.02 -25.16 12.52
N SER A 28 17.03 -25.63 11.78
CA SER A 28 17.22 -25.26 10.38
C SER A 28 16.05 -25.71 9.51
N LYS A 29 15.48 -26.90 9.76
CA LYS A 29 14.27 -27.38 9.08
C LYS A 29 13.04 -26.55 9.43
N ILE A 30 12.82 -26.26 10.72
CA ILE A 30 11.67 -25.46 11.18
C ILE A 30 11.74 -24.04 10.61
N ILE A 31 12.92 -23.41 10.67
CA ILE A 31 13.11 -22.05 10.18
C ILE A 31 12.94 -22.00 8.66
N ALA A 32 13.48 -22.95 7.89
CA ALA A 32 13.27 -23.00 6.44
C ALA A 32 11.79 -23.19 6.07
N ASP A 33 11.04 -23.98 6.84
CA ASP A 33 9.59 -24.16 6.65
C ASP A 33 8.79 -22.90 6.97
N LYS A 34 9.17 -22.16 8.02
CA LYS A 34 8.42 -20.99 8.52
C LYS A 34 8.86 -19.64 7.96
N ILE A 35 10.07 -19.53 7.42
CA ILE A 35 10.58 -18.31 6.80
C ILE A 35 9.65 -17.69 5.75
N PRO A 36 9.04 -18.43 4.79
CA PRO A 36 8.16 -17.80 3.82
C PRO A 36 6.93 -17.16 4.46
N ASP A 37 6.36 -17.79 5.50
CA ASP A 37 5.21 -17.25 6.22
C ASP A 37 5.61 -16.07 7.11
N TRP A 38 6.74 -16.16 7.83
CA TRP A 38 7.26 -15.05 8.62
C TRP A 38 7.65 -13.86 7.75
N ARG A 39 8.24 -14.10 6.58
CA ARG A 39 8.57 -13.03 5.62
C ARG A 39 7.28 -12.34 5.14
N LYS A 40 6.23 -13.09 4.80
CA LYS A 40 4.92 -12.52 4.47
C LYS A 40 4.32 -11.73 5.63
N GLN A 41 4.40 -12.24 6.85
CA GLN A 41 3.91 -11.54 8.04
C GLN A 41 4.70 -10.27 8.33
N CYS A 42 6.02 -10.31 8.22
CA CYS A 42 6.89 -9.14 8.38
C CYS A 42 6.59 -8.08 7.32
N ILE A 43 6.41 -8.45 6.06
CA ILE A 43 6.05 -7.51 4.98
C ILE A 43 4.67 -6.92 5.23
N ASN A 44 3.68 -7.74 5.61
CA ASN A 44 2.31 -7.28 5.85
C ASN A 44 2.20 -6.39 7.10
N ASN A 45 3.09 -6.56 8.07
CA ASN A 45 3.15 -5.81 9.32
C ASN A 45 4.27 -4.76 9.34
N MET A 46 4.94 -4.55 8.20
CA MET A 46 5.93 -3.48 8.07
C MET A 46 5.17 -2.16 7.95
N VAL A 47 5.68 -1.12 8.61
CA VAL A 47 5.12 0.23 8.51
C VAL A 47 5.04 0.62 7.06
N SER A 48 3.82 0.76 6.55
CA SER A 48 3.56 1.25 5.21
C SER A 48 2.99 2.66 5.28
N LEU A 49 3.13 3.40 4.18
CA LEU A 49 2.34 4.61 4.00
C LEU A 49 0.84 4.26 4.07
N PRO A 50 -0.03 5.18 4.52
CA PRO A 50 -1.46 4.99 4.50
C PRO A 50 -1.93 4.61 3.08
N GLN A 51 -2.72 3.55 2.98
CA GLN A 51 -3.16 3.02 1.69
C GLN A 51 -4.63 3.38 1.47
N LEU A 52 -4.97 3.87 0.28
CA LEU A 52 -6.36 4.04 -0.11
C LEU A 52 -6.98 2.65 -0.34
N VAL A 53 -7.92 2.26 0.51
CA VAL A 53 -8.58 0.94 0.45
C VAL A 53 -9.89 0.96 -0.30
N ASP A 54 -10.63 2.07 -0.24
CA ASP A 54 -11.91 2.22 -0.93
C ASP A 54 -12.14 3.68 -1.31
N PHE A 55 -12.95 3.90 -2.35
CA PHE A 55 -13.46 5.22 -2.69
C PHE A 55 -14.89 5.15 -3.20
N ASN A 56 -15.72 6.08 -2.76
CA ASN A 56 -17.09 6.25 -3.21
C ASN A 56 -17.29 7.68 -3.70
N TRP A 57 -18.04 7.89 -4.77
CA TRP A 57 -18.34 9.21 -5.28
C TRP A 57 -19.83 9.34 -5.57
N ARG A 58 -20.35 10.56 -5.39
CA ARG A 58 -21.69 10.93 -5.81
C ARG A 58 -21.70 12.34 -6.37
N VAL A 59 -22.60 12.60 -7.30
CA VAL A 59 -22.81 13.94 -7.86
C VAL A 59 -24.13 14.46 -7.35
N ASP A 60 -24.05 15.52 -6.55
CA ASP A 60 -25.20 16.22 -6.00
C ASP A 60 -25.45 17.48 -6.84
N ILE A 61 -26.72 17.86 -6.98
CA ILE A 61 -27.10 19.12 -7.62
C ILE A 61 -27.48 20.09 -6.50
N LYS A 62 -26.66 21.13 -6.26
CA LYS A 62 -26.97 22.18 -5.29
C LYS A 62 -27.70 23.33 -5.98
N THR A 63 -28.81 23.78 -5.39
CA THR A 63 -29.49 25.01 -5.82
C THR A 63 -28.70 26.20 -5.28
N SER A 64 -27.95 26.87 -6.15
CA SER A 64 -27.18 28.06 -5.76
C SER A 64 -28.09 29.25 -5.45
N ALA A 65 -27.78 29.99 -4.39
CA ALA A 65 -28.48 31.21 -4.01
C ALA A 65 -27.88 32.49 -4.64
N ASP A 66 -26.64 32.41 -5.17
CA ASP A 66 -25.84 33.57 -5.60
C ASP A 66 -26.19 34.12 -6.99
N THR A 67 -26.97 33.38 -7.79
CA THR A 67 -27.48 33.88 -9.08
C THR A 67 -28.97 34.15 -8.96
N LEU A 68 -29.38 35.37 -9.37
CA LEU A 68 -30.78 35.81 -9.50
C LEU A 68 -31.65 34.82 -10.32
N SER A 69 -31.00 33.94 -11.08
CA SER A 69 -31.55 32.74 -11.70
C SER A 69 -31.12 31.52 -10.87
N ARG A 70 -32.07 30.77 -10.32
CA ARG A 70 -31.86 29.51 -9.56
C ARG A 70 -31.15 28.45 -10.41
N MET A 71 -29.85 28.62 -10.67
CA MET A 71 -29.05 27.68 -11.43
C MET A 71 -28.52 26.60 -10.49
N SER A 72 -28.97 25.38 -10.77
CA SER A 72 -28.48 24.14 -10.20
C SER A 72 -27.03 23.91 -10.60
N VAL A 73 -26.08 23.99 -9.66
CA VAL A 73 -24.66 23.70 -9.92
C VAL A 73 -24.36 22.27 -9.46
N PRO A 74 -23.90 21.39 -10.37
CA PRO A 74 -23.49 20.03 -10.00
C PRO A 74 -22.18 20.08 -9.22
N THR A 75 -22.14 19.39 -8.08
CA THR A 75 -20.95 19.24 -7.22
C THR A 75 -20.67 17.75 -7.00
N CYS A 76 -19.41 17.35 -7.00
CA CYS A 76 -19.01 15.96 -6.78
C CYS A 76 -18.54 15.81 -5.33
N ILE A 77 -19.15 14.89 -4.59
CA ILE A 77 -18.70 14.48 -3.26
C ILE A 77 -17.93 13.17 -3.40
N LEU A 78 -16.65 13.20 -3.06
CA LEU A 78 -15.74 12.07 -3.09
C LEU A 78 -15.39 11.65 -1.66
N GLN A 79 -15.71 10.42 -1.30
CA GLN A 79 -15.35 9.80 -0.04
C GLN A 79 -14.22 8.81 -0.27
N LEU A 80 -13.11 9.00 0.43
CA LEU A 80 -11.91 8.19 0.39
C LEU A 80 -11.78 7.44 1.71
N GLN A 81 -11.56 6.13 1.67
CA GLN A 81 -11.25 5.33 2.85
C GLN A 81 -9.77 4.97 2.81
N VAL A 82 -9.04 5.40 3.82
CA VAL A 82 -7.59 5.22 3.93
C VAL A 82 -7.30 4.34 5.14
N ASP A 83 -6.62 3.23 4.90
CA ASP A 83 -6.12 2.34 5.93
C ASP A 83 -4.75 2.81 6.40
N GLU A 84 -4.66 3.16 7.68
CA GLU A 84 -3.44 3.67 8.30
C GLU A 84 -2.79 2.59 9.17
N LYS A 85 -1.84 1.86 8.59
CA LYS A 85 -1.04 0.85 9.31
C LYS A 85 0.04 1.51 10.14
N THR A 86 -0.27 1.87 11.39
CA THR A 86 0.70 2.43 12.33
C THR A 86 1.53 1.31 12.98
N ALA A 87 2.87 1.50 13.09
CA ALA A 87 3.69 0.63 13.96
C ALA A 87 3.40 0.95 15.42
N GLY A 88 2.37 0.32 15.97
CA GLY A 88 2.04 0.45 17.38
C GLY A 88 0.76 -0.29 17.70
N GLN A 89 0.73 -0.97 18.84
CA GLN A 89 -0.50 -1.53 19.39
C GLN A 89 -1.48 -0.38 19.65
N GLY A 90 -2.51 -0.22 18.82
CA GLY A 90 -3.58 0.69 19.19
C GLY A 90 -4.68 0.92 18.18
N PHE A 91 -4.36 1.22 16.93
CA PHE A 91 -5.40 1.62 15.96
C PHE A 91 -4.97 1.24 14.54
N ASP A 92 -5.35 0.02 14.14
CA ASP A 92 -5.56 -0.32 12.73
C ASP A 92 -6.98 0.20 12.41
N GLY A 93 -7.06 1.33 11.73
CA GLY A 93 -8.29 2.07 11.57
C GLY A 93 -8.45 2.59 10.14
N VAL A 94 -9.60 2.32 9.54
CA VAL A 94 -9.98 2.90 8.26
C VAL A 94 -10.49 4.32 8.50
N ASN A 95 -9.71 5.31 8.07
CA ASN A 95 -10.06 6.71 8.12
C ASN A 95 -10.83 7.10 6.87
N SER A 96 -12.07 7.60 7.02
CA SER A 96 -12.86 8.09 5.90
C SER A 96 -12.75 9.61 5.76
N THR A 97 -12.30 10.10 4.60
CA THR A 97 -12.18 11.53 4.27
C THR A 97 -13.15 11.87 3.16
N SER A 98 -14.02 12.87 3.36
CA SER A 98 -14.95 13.36 2.35
C SER A 98 -14.49 14.70 1.78
N VAL A 99 -14.45 14.82 0.46
CA VAL A 99 -13.99 16.00 -0.27
C VAL A 99 -15.07 16.43 -1.25
N GLU A 100 -15.37 17.72 -1.27
CA GLU A 100 -16.25 18.32 -2.28
C GLU A 100 -15.42 18.92 -3.41
N LEU A 101 -15.76 18.53 -4.65
CA LEU A 101 -15.05 18.91 -5.85
C LEU A 101 -16.02 19.60 -6.83
N SER A 102 -15.61 20.78 -7.29
CA SER A 102 -16.23 21.39 -8.47
C SER A 102 -15.81 20.62 -9.74
N LYS A 103 -16.53 20.87 -10.84
CA LYS A 103 -16.18 20.28 -12.14
C LYS A 103 -14.72 20.57 -12.54
N GLU A 104 -14.30 21.82 -12.40
CA GLU A 104 -12.95 22.26 -12.79
C GLU A 104 -11.86 21.57 -11.96
N THR A 105 -12.08 21.44 -10.65
CA THR A 105 -11.15 20.74 -9.75
C THR A 105 -11.10 19.25 -10.05
N LEU A 106 -12.23 18.63 -10.38
CA LEU A 106 -12.29 17.21 -10.76
C LEU A 106 -11.53 16.95 -12.08
N ASP A 107 -11.73 17.79 -13.09
CA ASP A 107 -11.02 17.69 -14.38
C ASP A 107 -9.49 17.82 -14.18
N ALA A 108 -9.05 18.78 -13.35
CA ALA A 108 -7.63 18.94 -13.01
C ALA A 108 -7.07 17.73 -12.24
N MET A 109 -7.84 17.15 -11.32
CA MET A 109 -7.45 15.96 -10.56
C MET A 109 -7.28 14.74 -11.48
N LEU A 110 -8.20 14.53 -12.44
CA LEU A 110 -8.11 13.44 -13.41
C LEU A 110 -6.88 13.57 -14.31
N ASP A 111 -6.56 14.78 -14.78
CA ASP A 111 -5.34 15.02 -15.56
C ASP A 111 -4.07 14.73 -14.73
N GLY A 112 -4.04 15.17 -13.47
CA GLY A 112 -2.95 14.89 -12.53
C GLY A 112 -2.73 13.38 -12.31
N LEU A 113 -3.80 12.65 -11.99
CA LEU A 113 -3.76 11.19 -11.81
C LEU A 113 -3.35 10.47 -13.10
N GLY A 114 -3.81 10.95 -14.27
CA GLY A 114 -3.40 10.44 -15.57
C GLY A 114 -1.90 10.57 -15.83
N LYS A 115 -1.29 11.70 -15.42
CA LYS A 115 0.16 11.93 -15.50
C LYS A 115 0.92 11.00 -14.55
N ILE A 116 0.45 10.84 -13.31
CA ILE A 116 1.07 9.92 -12.34
C ILE A 116 1.04 8.49 -12.87
N ARG A 117 -0.08 8.04 -13.45
CA ARG A 117 -0.18 6.72 -14.09
C ARG A 117 0.88 6.54 -15.18
N LYS A 118 1.06 7.54 -16.04
CA LYS A 118 2.08 7.49 -17.12
C LYS A 118 3.50 7.40 -16.54
N GLN A 119 3.80 8.19 -15.51
CA GLN A 119 5.10 8.15 -14.83
C GLN A 119 5.37 6.78 -14.21
N LEU A 120 4.41 6.22 -13.47
CA LEU A 120 4.54 4.89 -12.89
C LEU A 120 4.69 3.80 -13.96
N SER A 121 3.95 3.91 -15.08
CA SER A 121 4.07 2.96 -16.19
C SER A 121 5.47 3.02 -16.82
N SER A 122 6.04 4.21 -17.01
CA SER A 122 7.40 4.39 -17.54
C SER A 122 8.49 3.86 -16.60
N VAL A 123 8.27 3.89 -15.28
CA VAL A 123 9.20 3.34 -14.28
C VAL A 123 9.05 1.82 -14.14
N ALA A 124 7.83 1.31 -14.35
CA ALA A 124 7.53 -0.11 -14.28
C ALA A 124 7.96 -0.89 -15.53
N GLU A 125 8.20 -0.22 -16.67
CA GLU A 125 8.87 -0.84 -17.80
C GLU A 125 10.31 -1.19 -17.37
N PRO A 126 10.65 -2.49 -17.25
CA PRO A 126 11.99 -2.89 -16.86
C PRO A 126 12.95 -2.33 -17.90
N ALA A 127 13.96 -1.62 -17.45
CA ALA A 127 15.12 -1.32 -18.26
C ALA A 127 15.56 -2.63 -18.93
N VAL A 128 15.36 -2.73 -20.24
CA VAL A 128 15.96 -3.76 -21.07
C VAL A 128 17.46 -3.52 -20.95
N ILE A 129 18.10 -4.23 -20.01
CA ILE A 129 19.55 -4.34 -19.97
C ILE A 129 19.90 -5.23 -21.15
N GLU A 130 20.10 -4.61 -22.31
CA GLU A 130 20.81 -5.21 -23.42
C GLU A 130 22.28 -5.32 -23.01
N GLN A 131 22.70 -6.54 -22.62
CA GLN A 131 24.09 -7.00 -22.64
C GLN A 131 24.13 -8.48 -22.99
#